data_AF-A0A183PV71-F1
#
_entry.id   AF-A0A183PV71-F1
#
_cell.length_a   1.000
_cell.length_b   1.000
_cell.length_c   1.000
_cell.angle_alpha   90.00
_cell.angle_beta   90.00
_cell.angle_gamma   90.00
#
_symmetry.space_group_name_H-M   'P 1'
#
loop_
_entity.id
_entity.type
_entity.pdbx_description
1 polymer ?
#
loop_
_entity_poly.entity_id
_entity_poly.type
_entity_poly.pdbx_seq_one_letter_code
_entity_poly.pdbx_strand_id
1 'polypeptide(L)'
;MPQIAIDGVEIDFPYQPYDCQIEYMTKVLLSLNEGKHAILESPTGTGKTLCLLCASLAWLDKQANSVQSITNAKHQNTMGKRPTSDNVDNTLSHQNFLASLGKVNNGCKIIFASRTHSQLAQAINALKGTVYSRHSVSVVGSRDQLCLLPDVTSLESNSAKIYACRMRVQTRTCEYFRNFDCKYANM
;
A
#
# COMPACT_ATOMS: atom_id res chain seq x y z
N MET A 1 -13.22 16.46 -10.13
CA MET A 1 -12.39 15.37 -10.68
C MET A 1 -13.33 14.49 -11.49
N PRO A 2 -13.12 14.32 -12.82
CA PRO A 2 -13.93 13.38 -13.59
C PRO A 2 -13.79 11.95 -13.04
N GLN A 3 -14.90 11.23 -13.03
CA GLN A 3 -14.95 9.83 -12.65
C GLN A 3 -15.02 8.98 -13.93
N ILE A 4 -14.14 7.98 -14.04
CA ILE A 4 -14.04 7.09 -15.20
C ILE A 4 -14.25 5.67 -14.74
N ALA A 5 -15.20 4.96 -15.33
CA ALA A 5 -15.42 3.55 -15.05
C ALA A 5 -14.60 2.68 -16.03
N ILE A 6 -13.66 1.88 -15.49
CA ILE A 6 -12.84 0.94 -16.27
C ILE A 6 -12.90 -0.42 -15.60
N ASP A 7 -13.30 -1.47 -16.31
CA ASP A 7 -13.42 -2.85 -15.80
C ASP A 7 -14.18 -2.96 -14.45
N GLY A 8 -15.24 -2.16 -14.32
CA GLY A 8 -16.06 -2.08 -13.10
C GLY A 8 -15.33 -1.50 -11.89
N VAL A 9 -14.27 -0.71 -12.10
CA VAL A 9 -13.60 0.11 -11.10
C VAL A 9 -13.88 1.58 -11.44
N GLU A 10 -14.40 2.33 -10.47
CA GLU A 10 -14.59 3.77 -10.61
C GLU A 10 -13.31 4.50 -10.22
N ILE A 11 -12.69 5.19 -11.17
CA ILE A 11 -11.46 5.95 -10.98
C ILE A 11 -11.79 7.44 -11.03
N ASP A 12 -11.63 8.13 -9.90
CA ASP A 12 -11.53 9.58 -9.86
C ASP A 12 -10.16 10.03 -10.38
N PHE A 13 -10.13 10.86 -11.42
CA PHE A 13 -8.90 11.37 -12.01
C PHE A 13 -8.87 12.91 -11.91
N PRO A 14 -7.70 13.55 -11.67
CA PRO A 14 -7.67 14.98 -11.36
C PRO A 14 -8.04 15.90 -12.53
N TYR A 15 -7.88 15.43 -13.76
CA TYR A 15 -8.21 16.14 -15.00
C TYR A 15 -8.89 15.18 -15.97
N GLN A 16 -9.36 15.68 -17.12
CA GLN A 16 -9.90 14.79 -18.15
C GLN A 16 -8.76 13.93 -18.72
N PRO A 17 -8.82 12.60 -18.57
CA PRO A 17 -7.73 11.73 -19.02
C PRO A 17 -7.63 11.72 -20.55
N TYR A 18 -6.41 11.57 -21.07
CA TYR A 18 -6.17 11.27 -22.48
C TYR A 18 -6.43 9.80 -22.78
N ASP A 19 -6.71 9.45 -24.03
CA ASP A 19 -6.98 8.07 -24.45
C ASP A 19 -5.84 7.11 -24.07
N CYS A 20 -4.59 7.56 -24.24
CA CYS A 20 -3.41 6.76 -23.85
C CYS A 20 -3.30 6.54 -22.33
N GLN A 21 -3.83 7.45 -21.52
CA GLN A 21 -3.88 7.29 -20.06
C GLN A 21 -4.97 6.29 -19.67
N ILE A 22 -6.12 6.34 -20.34
CA ILE A 22 -7.21 5.38 -20.17
C ILE A 22 -6.69 3.98 -20.50
N GLU A 23 -6.05 3.79 -21.66
CA GLU A 23 -5.46 2.52 -22.05
C GLU A 23 -4.45 2.00 -21.03
N TYR A 24 -3.55 2.87 -20.56
CA TYR A 24 -2.58 2.53 -19.53
C TYR A 24 -3.26 2.05 -18.24
N MET A 25 -4.27 2.78 -17.75
CA MET A 25 -5.04 2.41 -16.56
C MET A 25 -5.79 1.09 -16.73
N THR A 26 -6.38 0.84 -17.90
CA THR A 26 -7.02 -0.45 -18.24
C THR A 26 -6.03 -1.61 -18.12
N LYS A 27 -4.81 -1.48 -18.67
CA LYS A 27 -3.80 -2.54 -18.55
C LYS A 27 -3.34 -2.75 -17.11
N VAL A 28 -3.25 -1.70 -16.31
CA VAL A 28 -2.97 -1.80 -14.86
C VAL A 28 -4.06 -2.61 -14.17
N LEU A 29 -5.33 -2.24 -14.33
CA LEU A 29 -6.46 -2.91 -13.69
C LEU A 29 -6.59 -4.38 -14.11
N LEU A 30 -6.41 -4.67 -15.40
CA LEU A 30 -6.39 -6.04 -15.89
C LEU A 30 -5.34 -6.89 -15.16
N SER A 31 -4.11 -6.37 -15.03
CA SER A 31 -3.02 -7.09 -14.35
C SER A 31 -3.30 -7.33 -12.86
N LEU A 32 -3.92 -6.35 -12.18
CA LEU A 32 -4.30 -6.45 -10.77
C LEU A 32 -5.43 -7.47 -10.56
N ASN A 33 -6.45 -7.45 -11.42
CA ASN A 33 -7.59 -8.37 -11.35
C ASN A 33 -7.17 -9.82 -11.64
N GLU A 34 -6.24 -10.03 -12.58
CA GLU A 34 -5.73 -11.36 -12.93
C GLU A 34 -4.61 -11.85 -12.01
N GLY A 35 -4.07 -10.99 -11.13
CA GLY A 35 -2.94 -11.33 -10.27
C GLY A 35 -1.64 -11.61 -11.05
N LYS A 36 -1.44 -10.96 -12.20
CA LYS A 36 -0.28 -11.18 -13.09
C LYS A 36 0.71 -10.03 -13.01
N HIS A 37 1.95 -10.31 -13.40
CA HIS A 37 2.96 -9.27 -13.63
C HIS A 37 2.71 -8.56 -14.96
N ALA A 38 2.84 -7.23 -14.97
CA ALA A 38 2.72 -6.40 -16.16
C ALA A 38 3.98 -5.56 -16.36
N ILE A 39 4.43 -5.48 -17.62
CA ILE A 39 5.45 -4.54 -18.08
C ILE A 39 4.73 -3.51 -18.94
N LEU A 40 4.65 -2.28 -18.46
CA LEU A 40 3.89 -1.20 -19.10
C LEU A 40 4.83 -0.09 -19.54
N GLU A 41 4.83 0.19 -20.84
CA GLU A 41 5.56 1.32 -21.40
C GLU A 41 4.58 2.45 -21.75
N SER A 42 5.01 3.69 -21.54
CA SER A 42 4.29 4.87 -22.00
C SER A 42 5.29 6.01 -22.23
N PRO A 43 5.04 6.95 -23.16
CA PRO A 43 5.92 8.09 -23.43
C PRO A 43 6.17 8.97 -22.19
N THR A 44 7.27 9.72 -22.16
CA THR A 44 7.53 10.68 -21.06
C THR A 44 6.50 11.83 -21.11
N GLY A 45 6.21 12.43 -19.95
CA GLY A 45 5.26 13.55 -19.85
C GLY A 45 3.77 13.20 -19.85
N THR A 46 3.39 11.93 -20.06
CA THR A 46 1.99 11.47 -20.12
C THR A 46 1.35 11.20 -18.75
N GLY A 47 2.02 11.54 -17.64
CA GLY A 47 1.46 11.32 -16.31
C GLY A 47 1.40 9.85 -15.86
N LYS A 48 2.30 8.98 -16.35
CA LYS A 48 2.42 7.55 -15.96
C LYS A 48 2.24 7.30 -14.46
N THR A 49 2.95 8.05 -13.64
CA THR A 49 2.91 7.93 -12.17
C THR A 49 1.51 8.20 -11.63
N LEU A 50 0.84 9.23 -12.13
CA LEU A 50 -0.51 9.58 -11.70
C LEU A 50 -1.54 8.54 -12.13
N CYS A 51 -1.45 8.07 -13.37
CA CYS A 51 -2.31 7.00 -13.90
C CYS A 51 -2.17 5.72 -13.05
N LEU A 52 -0.92 5.32 -12.78
CA LEU A 52 -0.62 4.15 -11.96
C LEU A 52 -1.17 4.29 -10.54
N LEU A 53 -0.98 5.44 -9.89
CA LEU A 53 -1.47 5.69 -8.53
C LEU A 53 -3.00 5.69 -8.48
N CYS A 54 -3.67 6.41 -9.38
CA CYS A 54 -5.14 6.52 -9.37
C CYS A 54 -5.80 5.16 -9.64
N ALA A 55 -5.35 4.43 -10.67
CA ALA A 55 -5.89 3.11 -10.98
C ALA A 55 -5.66 2.10 -9.83
N SER A 56 -4.47 2.10 -9.24
CA SER A 56 -4.14 1.16 -8.15
C SER A 56 -4.93 1.45 -6.88
N LEU A 57 -5.10 2.73 -6.52
CA LEU A 57 -5.84 3.15 -5.32
C LEU A 57 -7.36 2.96 -5.48
N ALA A 58 -7.91 3.26 -6.65
CA ALA A 58 -9.31 2.97 -6.96
C ALA A 58 -9.61 1.47 -6.89
N TRP A 59 -8.69 0.63 -7.38
CA TRP A 59 -8.80 -0.82 -7.25
C TRP A 59 -8.75 -1.26 -5.78
N LEU A 60 -7.87 -0.67 -4.97
CA LEU A 60 -7.78 -0.94 -3.55
C LEU A 60 -9.08 -0.58 -2.81
N ASP A 61 -9.67 0.58 -3.12
CA ASP A 61 -10.96 1.01 -2.58
C ASP A 61 -12.08 0.01 -2.89
N LYS A 62 -12.14 -0.48 -4.14
CA LYS A 62 -13.09 -1.53 -4.55
C LYS A 62 -12.92 -2.82 -3.74
N GLN A 63 -11.68 -3.24 -3.53
CA GLN A 63 -11.38 -4.46 -2.77
C GLN A 63 -11.79 -4.32 -1.29
N ALA A 64 -11.54 -3.16 -0.68
CA ALA A 64 -11.95 -2.88 0.69
C ALA A 64 -13.48 -2.92 0.86
N ASN A 65 -14.22 -2.31 -0.07
CA ASN A 65 -15.68 -2.30 -0.06
C ASN A 65 -16.29 -3.70 -0.28
N SER A 66 -15.65 -4.53 -1.11
CA SER A 66 -16.07 -5.91 -1.37
C SER A 66 -15.94 -6.81 -0.13
N VAL A 67 -14.95 -6.56 0.74
CA VAL A 67 -14.75 -7.31 1.99
C VAL A 67 -15.75 -6.90 3.08
N GLN A 68 -16.15 -5.62 3.12
CA GLN A 68 -17.13 -5.12 4.09
C GLN A 68 -18.54 -5.68 3.84
N SER A 69 -18.96 -5.81 2.59
CA SER A 69 -20.28 -6.39 2.25
C SER A 69 -20.41 -7.85 2.67
N ILE A 70 -19.33 -8.65 2.56
CA ILE A 70 -19.30 -10.06 2.97
C ILE A 70 -19.36 -10.20 4.51
N THR A 71 -18.68 -9.31 5.24
CA THR A 71 -18.67 -9.34 6.71
C THR A 71 -20.05 -8.93 7.28
N ASN A 72 -20.68 -7.92 6.68
CA ASN A 72 -22.02 -7.47 7.09
C ASN A 72 -23.12 -8.49 6.78
N ALA A 73 -23.03 -9.22 5.67
CA ALA A 73 -23.99 -10.29 5.33
C ALA A 73 -23.94 -11.49 6.30
N LYS A 74 -22.78 -11.78 6.92
CA LYS A 74 -22.65 -12.85 7.92
C LYS A 74 -23.27 -12.49 9.27
N HIS A 75 -23.32 -11.21 9.63
CA HIS A 75 -23.87 -10.78 10.91
C HIS A 75 -25.40 -10.87 11.01
N GLN A 76 -26.14 -10.89 9.88
CA GLN A 76 -27.60 -11.05 9.90
C GLN A 76 -28.08 -12.51 9.97
N ASN A 77 -27.23 -13.49 9.66
CA ASN A 77 -27.61 -14.92 9.67
C ASN A 77 -27.23 -15.68 10.95
N THR A 78 -26.82 -14.97 12.01
CA THR A 78 -26.46 -15.58 13.32
C THR A 78 -27.56 -15.39 14.37
N MET A 79 -28.82 -15.62 14.00
CA MET A 79 -29.88 -15.98 14.95
C MET A 79 -30.59 -17.22 14.40
N GLY A 80 -30.12 -18.40 14.83
CA GLY A 80 -30.85 -19.65 14.65
C GLY A 80 -30.24 -20.67 13.69
N LYS A 81 -29.17 -21.35 14.10
CA LYS A 81 -29.01 -22.81 13.92
C LYS A 81 -27.73 -23.30 14.60
N ARG A 82 -27.86 -24.27 15.51
CA ARG A 82 -26.75 -25.06 16.08
C ARG A 82 -26.02 -25.81 14.95
N PRO A 83 -24.68 -25.86 14.94
CA PRO A 83 -23.96 -26.73 14.01
C PRO A 83 -23.92 -28.16 14.58
N THR A 84 -24.55 -29.11 13.88
CA THR A 84 -24.25 -30.54 14.03
C THR A 84 -23.17 -30.93 13.02
N SER A 85 -22.33 -31.88 13.44
CA SER A 85 -21.09 -32.31 12.83
C SER A 85 -21.25 -33.01 11.48
N ASP A 86 -20.10 -33.12 10.80
CA ASP A 86 -19.73 -34.13 9.81
C ASP A 86 -20.03 -33.83 8.33
N ASN A 87 -19.00 -33.29 7.64
CA ASN A 87 -18.38 -33.89 6.45
C ASN A 87 -17.18 -33.03 6.01
N VAL A 88 -15.97 -33.57 6.22
CA VAL A 88 -14.70 -32.91 5.88
C VAL A 88 -14.25 -33.42 4.51
N ASP A 89 -14.65 -32.71 3.45
CA ASP A 89 -14.12 -32.91 2.09
C ASP A 89 -12.70 -32.34 2.00
N ASN A 90 -11.73 -33.25 1.90
CA ASN A 90 -10.29 -32.99 2.08
C ASN A 90 -9.57 -32.44 0.82
N THR A 91 -10.31 -31.99 -0.20
CA THR A 91 -9.76 -31.48 -1.47
C THR A 91 -9.67 -29.94 -1.53
N LEU A 92 -10.19 -29.24 -0.52
CA LEU A 92 -10.18 -27.77 -0.41
C LEU A 92 -8.95 -27.21 0.34
N SER A 93 -8.02 -28.06 0.75
CA SER A 93 -6.89 -27.68 1.61
C SER A 93 -5.84 -26.81 0.92
N HIS A 94 -5.63 -26.93 -0.40
CA HIS A 94 -4.66 -26.09 -1.12
C HIS A 94 -5.20 -24.68 -1.45
N GLN A 95 -6.46 -24.58 -1.86
CA GLN A 95 -7.10 -23.27 -2.08
C GLN A 95 -7.29 -22.52 -0.76
N ASN A 96 -7.62 -23.24 0.31
CA ASN A 96 -7.69 -22.65 1.65
C ASN A 96 -6.31 -22.31 2.24
N PHE A 97 -5.22 -22.98 1.82
CA PHE A 97 -3.87 -22.63 2.25
C PHE A 97 -3.36 -21.33 1.61
N LEU A 98 -3.59 -21.12 0.32
CA LEU A 98 -3.31 -19.82 -0.33
C LEU A 98 -4.22 -18.71 0.23
N ALA A 99 -5.49 -19.01 0.50
CA ALA A 99 -6.39 -18.09 1.20
C ALA A 99 -6.00 -17.83 2.67
N SER A 100 -5.28 -18.77 3.30
CA SER A 100 -4.73 -18.64 4.66
C SER A 100 -3.42 -17.85 4.70
N LEU A 101 -2.55 -18.04 3.70
CA LEU A 101 -1.37 -17.19 3.48
C LEU A 101 -1.77 -15.73 3.17
N GLY A 102 -2.97 -15.52 2.61
CA GLY A 102 -3.60 -14.20 2.43
C GLY A 102 -4.48 -13.72 3.60
N LYS A 103 -4.63 -14.51 4.68
CA LYS A 103 -5.39 -14.16 5.90
C LYS A 103 -4.47 -13.96 7.10
N VAL A 104 -3.47 -13.10 6.92
CA VAL A 104 -3.18 -12.16 8.00
C VAL A 104 -4.24 -11.06 7.86
N ASN A 105 -4.91 -10.67 8.93
CA ASN A 105 -5.84 -9.53 8.99
C ASN A 105 -5.15 -8.19 8.61
N ASN A 106 -4.73 -8.08 7.36
CA ASN A 106 -4.05 -6.94 6.77
C ASN A 106 -4.71 -6.78 5.40
N GLY A 107 -5.52 -5.74 5.24
CA GLY A 107 -6.07 -5.38 3.93
C GLY A 107 -4.96 -5.30 2.87
N CYS A 108 -5.35 -5.38 1.60
CA CYS A 108 -4.40 -5.27 0.50
C CYS A 108 -3.54 -4.00 0.64
N LYS A 109 -2.23 -4.12 0.41
CA LYS A 109 -1.27 -3.00 0.55
C LYS A 109 -0.59 -2.76 -0.79
N ILE A 110 -0.47 -1.49 -1.16
CA ILE A 110 0.28 -1.06 -2.34
C ILE A 110 1.68 -0.64 -1.91
N ILE A 111 2.71 -1.20 -2.55
CA ILE A 111 4.10 -0.80 -2.36
C ILE A 111 4.53 -0.06 -3.63
N PHE A 112 4.81 1.23 -3.49
CA PHE A 112 5.34 2.05 -4.58
C PHE A 112 6.86 2.19 -4.43
N ALA A 113 7.61 1.68 -5.41
CA ALA A 113 9.06 1.78 -5.44
C ALA A 113 9.52 2.73 -6.54
N SER A 114 10.53 3.54 -6.24
CA SER A 114 11.13 4.48 -7.18
C SER A 114 12.65 4.48 -7.04
N ARG A 115 13.37 4.97 -8.07
CA ARG A 115 14.84 4.96 -8.09
C ARG A 115 15.43 6.04 -7.18
N THR A 116 14.79 7.21 -7.11
CA THR A 116 15.30 8.33 -6.30
C THR A 116 14.24 8.89 -5.35
N HIS A 117 14.70 9.51 -4.27
CA HIS A 117 13.82 10.19 -3.32
C HIS A 117 13.12 11.42 -3.91
N SER A 118 13.74 12.10 -4.88
CA SER A 118 13.10 13.20 -5.61
C SER A 118 11.90 12.71 -6.43
N GLN A 119 12.01 11.54 -7.09
CA GLN A 119 10.89 10.92 -7.80
C GLN A 119 9.79 10.49 -6.83
N LEU A 120 10.14 9.97 -5.65
CA LEU A 120 9.18 9.61 -4.62
C LEU A 120 8.43 10.84 -4.09
N ALA A 121 9.14 11.95 -3.84
CA ALA A 121 8.52 13.22 -3.44
C ALA A 121 7.55 13.75 -4.50
N GLN A 122 7.92 13.66 -5.78
CA GLN A 122 7.02 14.01 -6.90
C GLN A 122 5.77 13.13 -6.92
N ALA A 123 5.91 11.81 -6.73
CA ALA A 123 4.79 10.88 -6.67
C ALA A 123 3.85 11.18 -5.49
N ILE A 124 4.41 11.52 -4.32
CA ILE A 124 3.62 11.92 -3.14
C ILE A 124 2.88 13.23 -3.39
N ASN A 125 3.53 14.22 -4.01
CA ASN A 125 2.87 15.48 -4.35
C ASN A 125 1.74 15.27 -5.37
N ALA A 126 1.95 14.40 -6.36
CA ALA A 126 0.90 14.00 -7.29
C ALA A 126 -0.27 13.32 -6.56
N LEU A 127 0.01 12.44 -5.60
CA LEU A 127 -1.00 11.76 -4.78
C LEU A 127 -1.82 12.76 -3.94
N LYS A 128 -1.17 13.73 -3.31
CA LYS A 128 -1.84 14.78 -2.52
C LYS A 128 -2.82 15.62 -3.34
N GLY A 129 -2.59 15.75 -4.64
CA GLY A 129 -3.50 16.43 -5.58
C GLY A 129 -4.74 15.63 -5.99
N THR A 130 -4.95 14.44 -5.41
CA THR A 130 -6.09 13.56 -5.74
C THR A 130 -6.98 13.31 -4.52
N VAL A 131 -8.22 12.87 -4.77
CA VAL A 131 -9.15 12.38 -3.72
C VAL A 131 -8.60 11.17 -2.95
N TYR A 132 -7.62 10.44 -3.51
CA TYR A 132 -7.01 9.30 -2.84
C TYR A 132 -6.03 9.69 -1.73
N SER A 133 -5.78 10.98 -1.51
CA SER A 133 -5.00 11.49 -0.38
C SER A 133 -5.56 11.09 1.00
N ARG A 134 -6.81 10.62 1.06
CA ARG A 134 -7.43 10.02 2.25
C ARG A 134 -6.77 8.74 2.75
N HIS A 135 -6.01 8.04 1.90
CA HIS A 135 -5.34 6.81 2.28
C HIS A 135 -4.16 7.08 3.22
N SER A 136 -3.95 6.20 4.20
CA SER A 136 -2.76 6.25 5.04
C SER A 136 -1.53 5.84 4.25
N VAL A 137 -0.59 6.77 4.06
CA VAL A 137 0.65 6.55 3.31
C VAL A 137 1.85 6.69 4.25
N SER A 138 2.81 5.78 4.12
CA SER A 138 4.08 5.85 4.83
C SER A 138 5.23 5.85 3.84
N VAL A 139 6.22 6.71 4.08
CA VAL A 139 7.40 6.88 3.24
C VAL A 139 8.59 6.26 3.96
N VAL A 140 9.27 5.33 3.30
CA VAL A 140 10.47 4.68 3.83
C VAL A 140 11.69 5.28 3.16
N GLY A 141 12.76 5.51 3.92
CA GLY A 141 14.00 6.11 3.43
C GLY A 141 15.22 5.76 4.25
N SER A 142 16.38 6.20 3.76
CA SER A 142 17.66 6.02 4.46
C SER A 142 17.66 6.74 5.82
N ARG A 143 18.47 6.23 6.75
CA ARG A 143 18.76 6.92 8.02
C ARG A 143 19.33 8.32 7.79
N ASP A 144 20.01 8.52 6.69
CA ASP A 144 20.51 9.83 6.27
C ASP A 144 19.41 10.91 6.18
N GLN A 145 18.23 10.52 5.71
CA GLN A 145 17.12 11.44 5.43
C GLN A 145 16.08 11.51 6.55
N LEU A 146 15.97 10.44 7.35
CA LEU A 146 14.92 10.31 8.37
C LEU A 146 15.47 10.34 9.81
N CYS A 147 16.79 10.40 10.01
CA CYS A 147 17.33 10.52 11.37
C CYS A 147 17.08 11.92 11.93
N LEU A 148 16.57 11.96 13.16
CA LEU A 148 16.26 13.21 13.87
C LEU A 148 17.42 13.70 14.74
N LEU A 149 18.45 12.88 14.96
CA LEU A 149 19.55 13.20 15.88
C LEU A 149 20.65 14.01 15.16
N PRO A 150 20.90 15.27 15.52
CA PRO A 150 21.85 16.13 14.82
C PRO A 150 23.26 15.56 14.74
N ASP A 151 23.76 14.93 15.82
CA ASP A 151 25.08 14.29 15.87
C ASP A 151 25.28 13.20 14.81
N VAL A 152 24.21 12.51 14.43
CA VAL A 152 24.26 11.43 13.43
C VAL A 152 24.04 12.03 12.05
N THR A 153 23.14 13.02 11.93
CA THR A 153 22.84 13.68 10.66
C THR A 153 24.03 14.50 10.14
N SER A 154 24.86 15.06 11.01
CA SER A 154 26.04 15.87 10.66
C SER A 154 27.22 15.06 10.10
N LEU A 155 27.24 13.74 10.27
CA LEU A 155 28.31 12.90 9.71
C LEU A 155 28.25 12.93 8.17
N GLU A 156 29.39 12.93 7.49
CA GLU A 156 29.39 13.00 6.01
C GLU A 156 29.06 11.66 5.36
N SER A 157 29.54 10.55 5.94
CA SER A 157 29.41 9.22 5.34
C SER A 157 28.16 8.48 5.81
N ASN A 158 27.38 7.95 4.86
CA ASN A 158 26.24 7.08 5.14
C ASN A 158 26.61 5.87 6.03
N SER A 159 27.78 5.29 5.81
CA SER A 159 28.29 4.17 6.63
C SER A 159 28.54 4.61 8.07
N ALA A 160 29.09 5.81 8.26
CA ALA A 160 29.29 6.39 9.59
C ALA A 160 27.95 6.67 10.28
N LYS A 161 26.94 7.19 9.57
CA LYS A 161 25.58 7.38 10.10
C LYS A 161 24.96 6.07 10.57
N ILE A 162 25.06 5.02 9.75
CA ILE A 162 24.51 3.70 10.08
C ILE A 162 25.21 3.13 11.32
N TYR A 163 26.54 3.19 11.37
CA TYR A 163 27.31 2.68 12.51
C TYR A 163 26.99 3.45 13.80
N ALA A 164 27.05 4.79 13.76
CA ALA A 164 26.75 5.65 14.90
C ALA A 164 25.33 5.43 15.42
N CYS A 165 24.36 5.26 14.51
CA CYS A 165 22.98 4.97 14.90
C CYS A 165 22.83 3.59 15.53
N ARG A 166 23.45 2.54 14.95
CA ARG A 166 23.46 1.19 15.53
C ARG A 166 24.07 1.18 16.93
N MET A 167 25.16 1.90 17.14
CA MET A 167 25.83 1.99 18.44
C MET A 167 24.99 2.70 19.49
N ARG A 168 24.34 3.82 19.12
CA ARG A 168 23.45 4.54 20.03
C ARG A 168 22.18 3.76 20.39
N VAL A 169 21.67 2.95 19.46
CA VAL A 169 20.53 2.05 19.72
C VAL A 169 20.94 0.93 20.68
N GLN A 170 22.08 0.28 20.46
CA GLN A 170 22.58 -0.79 21.34
C GLN A 170 22.88 -0.28 22.77
N THR A 171 23.49 0.89 22.88
CA THR A 171 23.80 1.53 24.18
C THR A 171 22.59 2.23 24.80
N ARG A 172 21.43 2.23 24.14
CA ARG A 172 20.21 2.96 24.54
C ARG A 172 20.43 4.45 24.83
N THR A 173 21.40 5.07 24.15
CA THR A 173 21.74 6.49 24.26
C THR A 173 20.96 7.36 23.27
N CYS A 174 20.31 6.76 22.26
CA CYS A 174 19.45 7.49 21.33
C CYS A 174 18.10 7.84 21.98
N GLU A 175 17.88 9.14 22.24
CA GLU A 175 16.66 9.65 22.88
C GLU A 175 15.40 9.35 22.07
N TYR A 176 15.45 9.57 20.75
CA TYR A 176 14.31 9.32 19.85
C TYR A 176 13.91 7.84 19.81
N PHE A 177 14.89 6.95 19.79
CA PHE A 177 14.64 5.50 19.80
C PHE A 177 14.09 5.06 21.15
N ARG A 178 14.64 5.56 22.26
CA ARG A 178 14.13 5.27 23.60
C ARG A 178 12.68 5.71 23.77
N ASN A 179 12.35 6.91 23.31
CA ASN A 179 10.98 7.43 23.38
C ASN A 179 10.01 6.61 22.52
N PHE A 180 10.47 6.15 21.35
CA PHE A 180 9.70 5.24 20.49
C PHE A 180 9.45 3.89 21.18
N ASP A 181 10.50 3.25 21.71
CA ASP A 181 10.41 1.97 22.40
C ASP A 181 9.49 2.05 23.63
N CYS A 182 9.60 3.10 24.44
CA CYS A 182 8.73 3.32 25.59
C CYS A 182 7.26 3.49 25.18
N LYS A 183 6.97 4.15 24.06
CA LYS A 183 5.60 4.32 23.57
C LYS A 183 4.99 2.99 23.10
N TYR A 184 5.77 2.16 22.41
CA TYR A 184 5.33 0.85 21.92
C TYR A 184 5.25 -0.20 23.02
N ALA A 185 6.11 -0.15 24.05
CA ALA A 185 6.05 -1.06 25.18
C ALA A 185 4.81 -0.86 26.07
N ASN A 186 4.14 0.31 25.97
CA ASN A 186 2.93 0.67 26.72
C ASN A 186 1.64 0.57 25.87
N MET A 187 1.73 0.06 24.64
CA MET A 187 0.60 -0.16 23.72
C MET A 187 0.29 -1.65 23.63
#